data_AF-A0A6N7IFI7-F1
#
_entry.id   AF-A0A6N7IFI7-F1
#
_cell.length_a   1.000
_cell.length_b   1.000
_cell.length_c   1.000
_cell.angle_alpha   90.00
_cell.angle_beta   90.00
_cell.angle_gamma   90.00
#
_symmetry.space_group_name_H-M   'P 1'
#
loop_
_entity.id
_entity.type
_entity.pdbx_description
1 polymer ?
#
loop_
_entity_poly.entity_id
_entity_poly.type
_entity_poly.pdbx_seq_one_letter_code
_entity_poly.pdbx_strand_id
1 'polypeptide(L)'
;MNQRINELLTDFRSGFLTRRGFLAKAGAFGVSAAAASALIDQGEASAAVDSPADVLSGRISSGRWEVVDLSVTTAENHPTNWPTDPLFHVVPMTWFDRIPGPNGSNSGAVEASVAAVQRYEITEHTGTQMDFPPHFIPPPGVSVDGAPSNEYGRKTGDKFELTEFFGPAVVVDVRELLEAHTQPGTSARITPDWLRSWERRHGRIGEGEVPMWFSGYTDRYYRRFPENDRFQDRMLWKPLVEKSEPGWVAAHPDTVEMLHERGVRHVVTDGPSFGAADDGQGPHVAGLQYGMSYTENAINLGKLPVRGAFYIAAPYKVADQQAAIARAFAIKSADVPGILDA
;
A
#
# COMPACT_ATOMS: atom_id res chain seq x y z
N MET A 1 20.37 -26.25 36.60
CA MET A 1 19.99 -25.31 37.68
C MET A 1 19.06 -26.04 38.64
N ASN A 2 19.31 -25.98 39.94
CA ASN A 2 18.58 -26.75 40.96
C ASN A 2 17.10 -26.30 41.03
N GLN A 3 16.14 -27.23 41.08
CA GLN A 3 14.69 -26.93 41.10
C GLN A 3 14.30 -25.91 42.17
N ARG A 4 15.00 -25.95 43.32
CA ARG A 4 14.82 -25.00 44.43
C ARG A 4 15.27 -23.57 44.13
N ILE A 5 16.25 -23.37 43.25
CA ILE A 5 16.68 -22.03 42.82
C ILE A 5 15.63 -21.41 41.89
N ASN A 6 14.98 -22.23 41.06
CA ASN A 6 13.89 -21.77 40.20
C ASN A 6 12.66 -21.35 41.01
N GLU A 7 12.30 -22.10 42.06
CA GLU A 7 11.22 -21.72 42.99
C GLU A 7 11.53 -20.39 43.70
N LEU A 8 12.75 -20.20 44.19
CA LEU A 8 13.18 -18.92 44.78
C LEU A 8 13.08 -17.75 43.80
N LEU A 9 13.44 -17.99 42.52
CA LEU A 9 13.33 -16.97 41.47
C LEU A 9 11.87 -16.61 41.19
N THR A 10 10.97 -17.60 41.18
CA THR A 10 9.52 -17.38 41.05
C THR A 10 8.96 -16.60 42.22
N ASP A 11 9.32 -16.94 43.46
CA ASP A 11 8.89 -16.22 44.66
C ASP A 11 9.38 -14.77 44.67
N PHE A 12 10.65 -14.55 44.28
CA PHE A 12 11.22 -13.20 44.14
C PHE A 12 10.49 -12.39 43.07
N ARG A 13 10.28 -12.95 41.88
CA ARG A 13 9.58 -12.28 40.77
C ARG A 13 8.10 -12.00 41.06
N SER A 14 7.47 -12.84 41.86
CA SER A 14 6.07 -12.69 42.27
C SER A 14 5.89 -11.75 43.46
N GLY A 15 6.96 -11.13 43.95
CA GLY A 15 6.93 -10.18 45.07
C GLY A 15 6.85 -10.82 46.47
N PHE A 16 6.85 -12.16 46.56
CA PHE A 16 6.84 -12.88 47.84
C PHE A 16 8.20 -12.91 48.53
N LEU A 17 9.28 -12.53 47.82
CA LEU A 17 10.64 -12.51 48.35
C LEU A 17 11.33 -11.18 48.03
N THR A 18 11.92 -10.54 49.04
CA THR A 18 12.76 -9.36 48.82
C THR A 18 14.13 -9.74 48.26
N ARG A 19 14.86 -8.81 47.65
CA ARG A 19 16.23 -9.05 47.12
C ARG A 19 17.16 -9.62 48.20
N ARG A 20 17.11 -9.07 49.41
CA ARG A 20 17.84 -9.57 50.57
C ARG A 20 17.40 -10.98 50.98
N GLY A 21 16.09 -11.26 50.95
CA GLY A 21 15.52 -12.58 51.22
C GLY A 21 15.95 -13.62 50.19
N PHE A 22 16.01 -13.25 48.91
CA PHE A 22 16.53 -14.11 47.84
C PHE A 22 17.99 -14.45 48.04
N LEU A 23 18.86 -13.45 48.25
CA LEU A 23 20.30 -13.67 48.45
C LEU A 23 20.58 -14.57 49.65
N ALA A 24 19.84 -14.40 50.75
CA ALA A 24 19.98 -15.24 51.93
C ALA A 24 19.57 -16.71 51.67
N LYS A 25 18.42 -16.93 51.02
CA LYS A 25 17.94 -18.29 50.71
C LYS A 25 18.78 -18.97 49.63
N ALA A 26 19.24 -18.24 48.62
CA ALA A 26 20.14 -18.74 47.59
C ALA A 26 21.51 -19.16 48.17
N GLY A 27 22.04 -18.38 49.13
CA GLY A 27 23.24 -18.71 49.87
C GLY A 27 23.12 -20.03 50.64
N ALA A 28 21.95 -20.30 51.25
CA ALA A 28 21.67 -21.59 51.90
C ALA A 28 21.68 -22.79 50.95
N PHE A 29 21.53 -22.55 49.64
CA PHE A 29 21.66 -23.56 48.58
C PHE A 29 23.04 -23.56 47.90
N GLY A 30 24.04 -22.88 48.47
CA GLY A 30 25.41 -22.85 47.96
C GLY A 30 25.61 -21.92 46.76
N VAL A 31 24.65 -21.04 46.45
CA VAL A 31 24.80 -20.03 45.39
C VAL A 31 25.54 -18.82 45.97
N SER A 32 26.64 -18.41 45.32
CA SER A 32 27.37 -17.22 45.74
C SER A 32 26.51 -15.97 45.59
N ALA A 33 26.77 -14.93 46.40
CA ALA A 33 26.02 -13.67 46.31
C ALA A 33 26.11 -13.03 44.92
N ALA A 34 27.25 -13.18 44.23
CA ALA A 34 27.43 -12.70 42.86
C ALA A 34 26.57 -13.50 41.85
N ALA A 35 26.55 -14.83 41.96
CA ALA A 35 25.72 -15.67 41.10
C ALA A 35 24.21 -15.46 41.38
N ALA A 36 23.83 -15.28 42.64
CA ALA A 36 22.46 -14.97 43.02
C ALA A 36 22.01 -13.58 42.54
N SER A 37 22.89 -12.57 42.62
CA SER A 37 22.63 -11.24 42.06
C SER A 37 22.49 -11.30 40.53
N ALA A 38 23.36 -12.05 39.84
CA ALA A 38 23.25 -12.26 38.40
C ALA A 38 21.93 -12.95 37.99
N LEU A 39 21.40 -13.87 38.80
CA LEU A 39 20.11 -14.53 38.55
C LEU A 39 18.90 -13.58 38.74
N ILE A 40 18.99 -12.68 39.73
CA ILE A 40 18.02 -11.58 39.90
C ILE A 40 18.09 -10.64 38.70
N ASP A 41 19.29 -10.19 38.34
CA ASP A 41 19.52 -9.21 37.28
C ASP A 41 19.19 -9.81 35.89
N GLN A 42 19.38 -11.12 35.66
CA GLN A 42 18.91 -11.83 34.47
C GLN A 42 17.38 -11.94 34.39
N GLY A 43 16.67 -11.81 35.52
CA GLY A 43 15.21 -11.72 35.58
C GLY A 43 14.66 -10.30 35.54
N GLU A 44 15.43 -9.32 35.98
CA GLU A 44 15.13 -7.88 35.92
C GLU A 44 15.57 -7.24 34.60
N ALA A 45 16.44 -7.89 33.83
CA ALA A 45 16.45 -7.76 32.38
C ALA A 45 15.14 -8.34 31.84
N SER A 46 14.03 -7.66 32.09
CA SER A 46 12.94 -7.69 31.13
C SER A 46 13.63 -7.41 29.80
N ALA A 47 13.54 -8.33 28.85
CA ALA A 47 13.85 -7.98 27.47
C ALA A 47 13.12 -6.66 27.23
N ALA A 48 13.87 -5.55 27.12
CA ALA A 48 13.26 -4.27 26.83
C ALA A 48 12.46 -4.56 25.57
N VAL A 49 11.13 -4.48 25.69
CA VAL A 49 10.28 -4.71 24.53
C VAL A 49 10.64 -3.53 23.65
N ASP A 50 11.43 -3.80 22.60
CA ASP A 50 11.87 -2.78 21.66
C ASP A 50 10.63 -1.99 21.27
N SER A 51 10.65 -0.68 21.50
CA SER A 51 9.51 0.15 21.10
C SER A 51 9.35 0.04 19.57
N PRO A 52 8.16 0.33 19.02
CA PRO A 52 8.02 0.39 17.56
C PRO A 52 9.09 1.27 16.90
N ALA A 53 9.51 2.35 17.56
CA ALA A 53 10.60 3.21 17.09
C ALA A 53 11.96 2.50 17.08
N ASP A 54 12.30 1.76 18.14
CA ASP A 54 13.56 1.01 18.23
C ASP A 54 13.63 -0.09 17.16
N VAL A 55 12.54 -0.82 16.95
CA VAL A 55 12.45 -1.86 15.92
C VAL A 55 12.58 -1.24 14.53
N LEU A 56 11.74 -0.26 14.19
CA LEU A 56 11.72 0.31 12.83
C LEU A 56 13.03 1.02 12.51
N SER A 57 13.51 1.91 13.37
CA SER A 57 14.78 2.63 13.14
C SER A 57 15.95 1.66 13.12
N GLY A 58 16.03 0.74 14.09
CA GLY A 58 17.12 -0.23 14.18
C GLY A 58 17.20 -1.18 12.98
N ARG A 59 16.06 -1.52 12.34
CA ARG A 59 16.03 -2.41 11.17
C ARG A 59 16.24 -1.67 9.85
N ILE A 60 15.62 -0.50 9.68
CA ILE A 60 15.73 0.31 8.46
C ILE A 60 17.11 0.96 8.38
N SER A 61 17.57 1.64 9.43
CA SER A 61 18.87 2.34 9.41
C SER A 61 20.06 1.38 9.30
N SER A 62 19.91 0.14 9.74
CA SER A 62 20.94 -0.90 9.56
C SER A 62 20.89 -1.58 8.18
N GLY A 63 19.93 -1.22 7.32
CA GLY A 63 19.71 -1.88 6.02
C GLY A 63 19.20 -3.32 6.12
N ARG A 64 18.69 -3.77 7.28
CA ARG A 64 18.09 -5.11 7.42
C ARG A 64 16.68 -5.14 6.86
N TRP A 65 15.97 -4.03 6.95
CA TRP A 65 14.70 -3.81 6.26
C TRP A 65 14.87 -2.74 5.19
N GLU A 66 14.29 -2.99 4.03
CA GLU A 66 14.24 -2.10 2.88
C GLU A 66 12.86 -1.43 2.82
N VAL A 67 12.85 -0.14 2.48
CA VAL A 67 11.63 0.60 2.14
C VAL A 67 11.53 0.68 0.63
N VAL A 68 10.51 0.05 0.07
CA VAL A 68 10.25 0.00 -1.37
C VAL A 68 9.18 1.04 -1.71
N ASP A 69 9.54 2.00 -2.56
CA ASP A 69 8.59 2.98 -3.10
C ASP A 69 7.68 2.31 -4.14
N LEU A 70 6.37 2.34 -3.86
CA LEU A 70 5.35 1.74 -4.71
C LEU A 70 4.56 2.79 -5.49
N SER A 71 5.04 4.04 -5.52
CA SER A 71 4.35 5.15 -6.15
C SER A 71 5.03 5.60 -7.43
N VAL A 72 4.23 5.89 -8.46
CA VAL A 72 4.72 6.50 -9.69
C VAL A 72 5.05 7.97 -9.50
N THR A 73 6.02 8.47 -10.27
CA THR A 73 6.32 9.91 -10.33
C THR A 73 5.29 10.61 -11.22
N THR A 74 4.59 11.60 -10.67
CA THR A 74 3.65 12.42 -11.44
C THR A 74 4.38 13.53 -12.20
N ALA A 75 4.14 13.63 -13.50
CA ALA A 75 4.64 14.70 -14.36
C ALA A 75 3.73 14.89 -15.59
N GLU A 76 3.75 16.10 -16.17
CA GLU A 76 2.85 16.53 -17.26
C GLU A 76 2.99 15.70 -18.54
N ASN A 77 4.13 15.02 -18.70
CA ASN A 77 4.42 14.16 -19.85
C ASN A 77 4.31 12.66 -19.54
N HIS A 78 3.66 12.29 -18.43
CA HIS A 78 3.38 10.90 -18.07
C HIS A 78 1.87 10.63 -18.08
N PRO A 79 1.44 9.36 -18.25
CA PRO A 79 0.03 8.95 -18.17
C PRO A 79 -0.45 8.99 -16.72
N THR A 80 -0.62 10.21 -16.21
CA THR A 80 -0.90 10.49 -14.80
C THR A 80 -2.38 10.67 -14.51
N ASN A 81 -3.20 10.97 -15.51
CA ASN A 81 -4.61 11.26 -15.35
C ASN A 81 -5.44 10.42 -16.30
N TRP A 82 -6.71 10.24 -15.96
CA TRP A 82 -7.69 9.71 -16.89
C TRP A 82 -7.71 10.51 -18.20
N PRO A 83 -7.81 9.86 -19.39
CA PRO A 83 -7.77 10.57 -20.67
C PRO A 83 -8.83 11.67 -20.85
N THR A 84 -9.94 11.59 -20.13
CA THR A 84 -11.06 12.54 -20.15
C THR A 84 -10.95 13.66 -19.12
N ASP A 85 -10.02 13.54 -18.17
CA ASP A 85 -9.87 14.48 -17.06
C ASP A 85 -8.97 15.66 -17.44
N PRO A 86 -9.05 16.78 -16.70
CA PRO A 86 -8.00 17.79 -16.72
C PRO A 86 -6.62 17.16 -16.47
N LEU A 87 -5.64 17.58 -17.26
CA LEU A 87 -4.28 17.10 -17.15
C LEU A 87 -3.59 17.64 -15.90
N PHE A 88 -2.73 16.81 -15.30
CA PHE A 88 -1.76 17.27 -14.33
C PHE A 88 -0.93 18.41 -14.92
N HIS A 89 -0.94 19.55 -14.25
CA HIS A 89 -0.20 20.73 -14.68
C HIS A 89 0.49 21.40 -13.49
N VAL A 90 1.74 21.78 -13.70
CA VAL A 90 2.57 22.46 -12.70
C VAL A 90 2.59 23.94 -13.04
N VAL A 91 2.06 24.76 -12.14
CA VAL A 91 2.06 26.22 -12.26
C VAL A 91 3.09 26.78 -11.29
N PRO A 92 4.28 27.21 -11.74
CA PRO A 92 5.24 27.84 -10.85
C PRO A 92 4.68 29.18 -10.35
N MET A 93 4.60 29.34 -9.03
CA MET A 93 4.08 30.54 -8.37
C MET A 93 5.21 31.52 -8.08
N THR A 94 6.23 31.04 -7.37
CA THR A 94 7.40 31.85 -6.99
C THR A 94 8.70 31.11 -7.27
N TRP A 95 9.76 31.86 -7.59
CA TRP A 95 11.10 31.34 -7.87
C TRP A 95 12.19 32.33 -7.44
N PHE A 96 13.43 31.86 -7.21
CA PHE A 96 14.50 32.69 -6.65
C PHE A 96 14.94 33.83 -7.57
N ASP A 97 14.99 33.56 -8.88
CA ASP A 97 15.39 34.51 -9.92
C ASP A 97 14.57 34.26 -11.18
N ARG A 98 14.29 35.26 -12.01
CA ARG A 98 13.57 35.07 -13.27
C ARG A 98 14.43 34.41 -14.36
N ILE A 99 14.89 33.19 -14.10
CA ILE A 99 15.63 32.34 -15.04
C ILE A 99 14.76 31.13 -15.45
N PRO A 100 14.86 30.65 -16.70
CA PRO A 100 14.23 29.39 -17.10
C PRO A 100 14.66 28.24 -16.18
N GLY A 101 13.69 27.51 -15.62
CA GLY A 101 13.92 26.31 -14.80
C GLY A 101 14.22 25.07 -15.65
N PRO A 102 14.47 23.90 -15.04
CA PRO A 102 14.83 22.65 -15.73
C PRO A 102 13.83 22.19 -16.81
N ASN A 103 12.57 22.61 -16.69
CA ASN A 103 11.47 22.30 -17.63
C ASN A 103 11.05 23.51 -18.49
N GLY A 104 11.80 24.63 -18.48
CA GLY A 104 11.47 25.85 -19.25
C GLY A 104 10.28 26.67 -18.74
N SER A 105 9.51 26.16 -17.76
CA SER A 105 8.25 26.74 -17.29
C SER A 105 8.38 28.00 -16.41
N ASN A 106 9.57 28.31 -15.90
CA ASN A 106 9.76 29.46 -14.99
C ASN A 106 9.95 30.82 -15.70
N SER A 107 9.54 30.94 -16.97
CA SER A 107 9.71 32.18 -17.73
C SER A 107 8.42 33.05 -17.73
N GLY A 108 8.57 34.33 -17.40
CA GLY A 108 7.58 35.38 -17.62
C GLY A 108 6.58 35.68 -16.49
N ALA A 109 5.89 34.66 -15.97
CA ALA A 109 4.75 34.85 -15.04
C ALA A 109 5.06 34.59 -13.56
N VAL A 110 6.26 34.09 -13.24
CA VAL A 110 6.63 33.66 -11.88
C VAL A 110 7.16 34.84 -11.06
N GLU A 111 6.64 35.00 -9.84
CA GLU A 111 7.09 36.04 -8.92
C GLU A 111 8.47 35.70 -8.33
N ALA A 112 9.38 36.67 -8.29
CA ALA A 112 10.67 36.48 -7.63
C ALA A 112 10.46 36.44 -6.10
N SER A 113 10.94 35.41 -5.42
CA SER A 113 10.76 35.24 -3.97
C SER A 113 11.93 34.48 -3.34
N VAL A 114 12.06 34.58 -2.02
CA VAL A 114 13.01 33.79 -1.22
C VAL A 114 12.63 32.32 -1.09
N ALA A 115 11.47 31.92 -1.62
CA ALA A 115 10.98 30.55 -1.65
C ALA A 115 10.54 30.16 -3.06
N ALA A 116 10.86 28.93 -3.45
CA ALA A 116 10.31 28.30 -4.65
C ALA A 116 8.99 27.61 -4.30
N VAL A 117 7.90 28.03 -4.93
CA VAL A 117 6.56 27.48 -4.70
C VAL A 117 5.92 27.16 -6.04
N GLN A 118 5.29 25.99 -6.10
CA GLN A 118 4.50 25.55 -7.24
C GLN A 118 3.07 25.30 -6.78
N ARG A 119 2.11 25.61 -7.64
CA ARG A 119 0.74 25.12 -7.56
C ARG A 119 0.61 23.94 -8.53
N TYR A 120 -0.20 22.97 -8.16
CA TYR A 120 -0.57 21.87 -9.03
C TYR A 120 -2.06 21.97 -9.39
N GLU A 121 -2.38 21.69 -10.65
CA GLU A 121 -3.74 21.40 -11.09
C GLU A 121 -3.83 19.89 -11.26
N ILE A 122 -4.71 19.26 -10.47
CA ILE A 122 -4.77 17.79 -10.28
C ILE A 122 -6.22 17.34 -10.14
N THR A 123 -6.48 16.06 -10.46
CA THR A 123 -7.69 15.35 -10.03
C THR A 123 -7.35 14.39 -8.90
N GLU A 124 -8.35 13.92 -8.14
CA GLU A 124 -8.15 12.91 -7.09
C GLU A 124 -7.52 11.61 -7.65
N HIS A 125 -7.72 11.35 -8.95
CA HIS A 125 -7.25 10.19 -9.73
C HIS A 125 -5.90 10.43 -10.43
N THR A 126 -5.00 11.19 -9.82
CA THR A 126 -3.69 11.51 -10.42
C THR A 126 -2.57 10.62 -9.87
N GLY A 127 -1.86 9.92 -10.75
CA GLY A 127 -0.70 9.08 -10.39
C GLY A 127 -1.11 7.87 -9.54
N THR A 128 -0.27 7.49 -8.57
CA THR A 128 -0.64 6.50 -7.56
C THR A 128 -1.69 7.11 -6.63
N GLN A 129 -2.85 6.48 -6.61
CA GLN A 129 -4.06 7.08 -6.03
C GLN A 129 -4.84 6.02 -5.24
N MET A 130 -5.80 6.47 -4.44
CA MET A 130 -6.69 5.63 -3.66
C MET A 130 -8.16 5.95 -3.89
N ASP A 131 -8.98 4.90 -4.04
CA ASP A 131 -10.43 5.02 -4.13
C ASP A 131 -11.10 4.78 -2.78
N PHE A 132 -12.07 5.64 -2.46
CA PHE A 132 -12.97 5.45 -1.32
C PHE A 132 -14.39 5.18 -1.80
N PRO A 133 -15.27 4.65 -0.93
CA PRO A 133 -16.61 4.23 -1.34
C PRO A 133 -17.43 5.26 -2.12
N PRO A 134 -17.46 6.56 -1.76
CA PRO A 134 -18.22 7.56 -2.50
C PRO A 134 -17.81 7.72 -3.97
N HIS A 135 -16.64 7.20 -4.39
CA HIS A 135 -16.22 7.21 -5.79
C HIS A 135 -17.21 6.49 -6.72
N PHE A 136 -17.80 5.36 -6.28
CA PHE A 136 -18.81 4.62 -7.05
C PHE A 136 -20.08 4.29 -6.26
N ILE A 137 -20.13 4.57 -4.96
CA ILE A 137 -21.28 4.28 -4.10
C ILE A 137 -22.06 5.56 -3.84
N PRO A 138 -23.25 5.73 -4.43
CA PRO A 138 -24.07 6.90 -4.16
C PRO A 138 -24.54 6.91 -2.68
N PRO A 139 -24.64 8.10 -2.06
CA PRO A 139 -25.19 8.21 -0.72
C PRO A 139 -26.69 7.84 -0.71
N PRO A 140 -27.29 7.57 0.47
CA PRO A 140 -28.70 7.22 0.59
C PRO A 140 -29.63 8.22 -0.12
N GLY A 141 -30.52 7.70 -0.96
CA GLY A 141 -31.52 8.49 -1.70
C GLY A 141 -31.08 8.92 -3.10
N VAL A 142 -29.86 8.59 -3.52
CA VAL A 142 -29.36 8.82 -4.89
C VAL A 142 -29.32 7.49 -5.64
N SER A 143 -30.00 7.41 -6.79
CA SER A 143 -30.03 6.21 -7.63
C SER A 143 -29.04 6.32 -8.78
N VAL A 144 -28.17 5.32 -8.93
CA VAL A 144 -27.24 5.17 -10.06
C VAL A 144 -27.37 3.72 -10.54
N ASP A 145 -27.43 3.52 -11.86
CA ASP A 145 -27.49 2.16 -12.42
C ASP A 145 -26.20 1.39 -12.08
N GLY A 146 -26.34 0.10 -11.76
CA GLY A 146 -25.21 -0.76 -11.38
C GLY A 146 -24.54 -0.45 -10.04
N ALA A 147 -25.02 0.52 -9.24
CA ALA A 147 -24.47 0.83 -7.92
C ALA A 147 -25.55 0.96 -6.83
N PRO A 148 -25.39 0.30 -5.67
CA PRO A 148 -26.33 0.42 -4.57
C PRO A 148 -26.18 1.78 -3.88
N SER A 149 -27.31 2.33 -3.44
CA SER A 149 -27.37 3.52 -2.59
C SER A 149 -27.33 3.11 -1.12
N ASN A 150 -26.25 3.45 -0.40
CA ASN A 150 -26.09 3.07 1.00
C ASN A 150 -25.19 4.04 1.80
N GLU A 151 -25.06 3.80 3.11
CA GLU A 151 -24.29 4.69 4.01
C GLU A 151 -22.79 4.77 3.70
N TYR A 152 -22.21 3.77 3.03
CA TYR A 152 -20.82 3.87 2.59
C TYR A 152 -20.62 4.98 1.55
N GLY A 153 -21.66 5.37 0.81
CA GLY A 153 -21.61 6.56 -0.04
C GLY A 153 -21.36 7.88 0.71
N ARG A 154 -21.32 7.87 2.05
CA ARG A 154 -20.89 8.99 2.90
C ARG A 154 -19.50 8.82 3.52
N LYS A 155 -18.88 7.64 3.38
CA LYS A 155 -17.58 7.30 3.96
C LYS A 155 -16.45 7.81 3.06
N THR A 156 -16.24 9.12 3.07
CA THR A 156 -15.16 9.80 2.33
C THR A 156 -13.79 9.51 2.95
N GLY A 157 -12.71 9.69 2.18
CA GLY A 157 -11.36 9.28 2.58
C GLY A 157 -10.83 9.93 3.86
N ASP A 158 -11.28 11.15 4.18
CA ASP A 158 -10.92 11.84 5.43
C ASP A 158 -11.54 11.21 6.70
N LYS A 159 -12.53 10.33 6.53
CA LYS A 159 -13.27 9.65 7.61
C LYS A 159 -12.79 8.22 7.87
N PHE A 160 -11.85 7.70 7.08
CA PHE A 160 -11.27 6.38 7.28
C PHE A 160 -10.24 6.38 8.42
N GLU A 161 -10.17 5.26 9.14
CA GLU A 161 -9.08 5.00 10.08
C GLU A 161 -7.82 4.60 9.30
N LEU A 162 -6.64 5.09 9.71
CA LEU A 162 -5.39 4.78 8.99
C LEU A 162 -5.07 3.28 8.97
N THR A 163 -5.55 2.52 9.96
CA THR A 163 -5.42 1.05 10.04
C THR A 163 -6.17 0.31 8.94
N GLU A 164 -6.96 1.01 8.12
CA GLU A 164 -7.61 0.47 6.93
C GLU A 164 -6.72 0.59 5.68
N PHE A 165 -5.62 1.37 5.72
CA PHE A 165 -4.76 1.67 4.56
C PHE A 165 -3.41 0.95 4.58
N PHE A 166 -3.19 0.08 5.57
CA PHE A 166 -1.95 -0.66 5.74
C PHE A 166 -2.21 -2.08 6.23
N GLY A 167 -1.24 -2.97 5.99
CA GLY A 167 -1.32 -4.34 6.47
C GLY A 167 -0.26 -5.24 5.85
N PRO A 168 -0.20 -6.53 6.24
CA PRO A 168 0.66 -7.51 5.61
C PRO A 168 0.38 -7.58 4.10
N ALA A 169 1.41 -7.35 3.29
CA ALA A 169 1.31 -7.40 1.85
C ALA A 169 1.27 -8.85 1.35
N VAL A 170 0.36 -9.13 0.42
CA VAL A 170 0.29 -10.40 -0.31
C VAL A 170 0.37 -10.10 -1.79
N VAL A 171 1.55 -10.28 -2.38
CA VAL A 171 1.76 -9.99 -3.80
C VAL A 171 1.31 -11.18 -4.63
N VAL A 172 0.24 -10.98 -5.38
CA VAL A 172 -0.38 -11.98 -6.23
C VAL A 172 0.12 -11.74 -7.66
N ASP A 173 1.13 -12.52 -8.06
CA ASP A 173 1.68 -12.49 -9.41
C ASP A 173 0.64 -12.97 -10.42
N VAL A 174 0.13 -12.04 -11.22
CA VAL A 174 -0.89 -12.22 -12.25
C VAL A 174 -0.34 -11.92 -13.65
N ARG A 175 0.99 -11.87 -13.82
CA ARG A 175 1.63 -11.60 -15.12
C ARG A 175 1.18 -12.58 -16.20
N GLU A 176 0.97 -13.86 -15.85
CA GLU A 176 0.47 -14.88 -16.76
C GLU A 176 -0.91 -14.53 -17.35
N LEU A 177 -1.78 -13.87 -16.57
CA LEU A 177 -3.10 -13.45 -17.03
C LEU A 177 -3.00 -12.29 -18.04
N LEU A 178 -2.09 -11.35 -17.78
CA LEU A 178 -1.84 -10.24 -18.70
C LEU A 178 -1.23 -10.72 -20.02
N GLU A 179 -0.26 -11.64 -19.96
CA GLU A 179 0.42 -12.17 -21.14
C GLU A 179 -0.48 -13.03 -22.02
N ALA A 180 -1.39 -13.79 -21.42
CA ALA A 180 -2.34 -14.63 -22.15
C ALA A 180 -3.48 -13.82 -22.79
N HIS A 181 -3.70 -12.57 -22.37
CA HIS A 181 -4.84 -11.77 -22.80
C HIS A 181 -4.51 -10.90 -24.03
N THR A 182 -5.16 -11.20 -25.15
CA THR A 182 -4.89 -10.56 -26.45
C THR A 182 -6.07 -9.75 -27.00
N GLN A 183 -7.22 -9.76 -26.32
CA GLN A 183 -8.40 -9.06 -26.81
C GLN A 183 -8.27 -7.53 -26.60
N PRO A 184 -8.35 -6.72 -27.67
CA PRO A 184 -8.30 -5.27 -27.56
C PRO A 184 -9.51 -4.69 -26.82
N GLY A 185 -9.30 -3.61 -26.08
CA GLY A 185 -10.38 -2.89 -25.40
C GLY A 185 -10.95 -3.57 -24.16
N THR A 186 -10.38 -4.71 -23.73
CA THR A 186 -10.84 -5.47 -22.56
C THR A 186 -9.67 -5.83 -21.65
N SER A 187 -9.97 -6.08 -20.38
CA SER A 187 -8.98 -6.47 -19.37
C SER A 187 -8.98 -7.97 -19.09
N ALA A 188 -7.84 -8.55 -18.73
CA ALA A 188 -7.79 -9.90 -18.17
C ALA A 188 -8.47 -9.91 -16.80
N ARG A 189 -9.07 -11.05 -16.39
CA ARG A 189 -9.82 -11.16 -15.13
C ARG A 189 -9.20 -12.16 -14.15
N ILE A 190 -8.97 -11.71 -12.92
CA ILE A 190 -8.69 -12.59 -11.79
C ILE A 190 -10.03 -13.18 -11.32
N THR A 191 -10.30 -14.44 -11.64
CA THR A 191 -11.54 -15.13 -11.24
C THR A 191 -11.39 -15.77 -9.85
N PRO A 192 -12.50 -16.11 -9.17
CA PRO A 192 -12.43 -16.77 -7.86
C PRO A 192 -11.70 -18.11 -7.91
N ASP A 193 -11.89 -18.89 -8.98
CA ASP A 193 -11.21 -20.17 -9.17
C ASP A 193 -9.72 -20.04 -9.44
N TRP A 194 -9.33 -19.03 -10.23
CA TRP A 194 -7.92 -18.72 -10.44
C TRP A 194 -7.27 -18.33 -9.10
N LEU A 195 -7.89 -17.42 -8.34
CA LEU A 195 -7.33 -16.98 -7.07
C LEU A 195 -7.23 -18.12 -6.05
N ARG A 196 -8.28 -18.94 -5.90
CA ARG A 196 -8.23 -20.15 -5.07
C ARG A 196 -7.11 -21.10 -5.49
N SER A 197 -6.81 -21.18 -6.79
CA SER A 197 -5.73 -22.01 -7.32
C SER A 197 -4.35 -21.45 -6.99
N TRP A 198 -4.20 -20.13 -7.06
CA TRP A 198 -3.00 -19.45 -6.60
C TRP A 198 -2.80 -19.63 -5.08
N GLU A 199 -3.85 -19.51 -4.28
CA GLU A 199 -3.82 -19.66 -2.81
C GLU A 199 -3.38 -21.05 -2.33
N ARG A 200 -3.66 -22.11 -3.11
CA ARG A 200 -3.18 -23.47 -2.77
C ARG A 200 -1.66 -23.56 -2.68
N ARG A 201 -0.92 -22.67 -3.35
CA ARG A 201 0.55 -22.63 -3.34
C ARG A 201 1.11 -21.59 -2.38
N HIS A 202 0.39 -20.50 -2.16
CA HIS A 202 0.92 -19.32 -1.48
C HIS A 202 0.21 -18.99 -0.16
N GLY A 203 -0.80 -19.78 0.24
CA GLY A 203 -1.61 -19.54 1.41
C GLY A 203 -2.82 -18.63 1.12
N ARG A 204 -3.93 -18.93 1.80
CA ARG A 204 -5.19 -18.19 1.68
C ARG A 204 -5.03 -16.74 2.13
N ILE A 205 -5.55 -15.80 1.35
CA ILE A 205 -5.66 -14.38 1.69
C ILE A 205 -6.78 -14.21 2.71
N GLY A 206 -6.49 -13.50 3.81
CA GLY A 206 -7.40 -13.36 4.94
C GLY A 206 -7.49 -11.94 5.51
N GLU A 207 -8.13 -11.86 6.67
CA GLU A 207 -8.44 -10.61 7.35
C GLU A 207 -7.19 -9.75 7.62
N GLY A 208 -7.29 -8.46 7.31
CA GLY A 208 -6.23 -7.47 7.53
C GLY A 208 -5.05 -7.56 6.56
N GLU A 209 -5.00 -8.56 5.69
CA GLU A 209 -4.01 -8.63 4.61
C GLU A 209 -4.37 -7.70 3.45
N VAL A 210 -3.34 -7.24 2.75
CA VAL A 210 -3.45 -6.36 1.58
C VAL A 210 -3.01 -7.15 0.34
N PRO A 211 -3.93 -7.78 -0.40
CA PRO A 211 -3.62 -8.39 -1.68
C PRO A 211 -3.23 -7.33 -2.71
N MET A 212 -2.22 -7.64 -3.52
CA MET A 212 -1.68 -6.77 -4.55
C MET A 212 -1.62 -7.49 -5.88
N TRP A 213 -2.33 -6.98 -6.88
CA TRP A 213 -2.28 -7.51 -8.24
C TRP A 213 -0.99 -7.06 -8.91
N PHE A 214 -0.01 -7.96 -9.01
CA PHE A 214 1.23 -7.70 -9.72
C PHE A 214 1.15 -8.28 -11.12
N SER A 215 0.82 -7.42 -12.09
CA SER A 215 0.82 -7.75 -13.52
C SER A 215 2.03 -7.19 -14.25
N GLY A 216 2.85 -6.36 -13.60
CA GLY A 216 3.92 -5.57 -14.19
C GLY A 216 3.43 -4.54 -15.20
N TYR A 217 2.16 -4.12 -15.14
CA TYR A 217 1.58 -3.21 -16.14
C TYR A 217 2.14 -1.80 -16.02
N THR A 218 2.08 -1.20 -14.82
CA THR A 218 2.71 0.09 -14.53
C THR A 218 4.22 0.05 -14.80
N ASP A 219 4.94 -0.98 -14.35
CA ASP A 219 6.39 -1.13 -14.61
C ASP A 219 6.72 -1.13 -16.11
N ARG A 220 5.84 -1.70 -16.94
CA ARG A 220 6.02 -1.76 -18.40
C ARG A 220 5.62 -0.46 -19.10
N TYR A 221 4.48 0.12 -18.75
CA TYR A 221 3.78 1.10 -19.58
C TYR A 221 3.67 2.50 -18.99
N TYR A 222 3.97 2.68 -17.69
CA TYR A 222 4.07 4.00 -17.10
C TYR A 222 5.37 4.68 -17.52
N ARG A 223 5.35 5.31 -18.69
CA ARG A 223 6.49 5.96 -19.33
C ARG A 223 6.11 7.36 -19.79
N ARG A 224 7.11 8.19 -20.03
CA ARG A 224 6.91 9.45 -20.74
C ARG A 224 6.19 9.18 -22.07
N PHE A 225 5.25 10.04 -22.44
CA PHE A 225 4.54 9.92 -23.71
C PHE A 225 5.53 9.86 -24.90
N PRO A 226 5.34 8.94 -25.86
CA PRO A 226 6.16 8.86 -27.06
C PRO A 226 6.11 10.19 -27.81
N GLU A 227 7.26 10.83 -28.06
CA GLU A 227 7.33 12.14 -28.74
C GLU A 227 6.48 13.25 -28.07
N ASN A 228 6.13 13.07 -26.78
CA ASN A 228 5.15 13.86 -26.03
C ASN A 228 3.70 13.79 -26.58
N ASP A 229 3.38 12.78 -27.38
CA ASP A 229 2.02 12.50 -27.85
C ASP A 229 1.29 11.53 -26.91
N ARG A 230 0.36 12.07 -26.13
CA ARG A 230 -0.48 11.28 -25.20
C ARG A 230 -1.44 10.34 -25.91
N PHE A 231 -1.74 10.57 -27.19
CA PHE A 231 -2.67 9.73 -27.94
C PHE A 231 -2.05 8.40 -28.40
N GLN A 232 -0.78 8.16 -28.05
CA GLN A 232 -0.05 6.93 -28.37
C GLN A 232 0.31 6.09 -27.14
N ASP A 233 -0.14 6.49 -25.95
CA ASP A 233 0.25 5.84 -24.71
C ASP A 233 -0.40 4.44 -24.56
N ARG A 234 0.40 3.48 -24.06
CA ARG A 234 -0.04 2.08 -23.87
C ARG A 234 -0.75 1.85 -22.53
N MET A 235 -0.65 2.81 -21.62
CA MET A 235 -1.15 2.72 -20.25
C MET A 235 -2.66 2.90 -20.20
N LEU A 236 -3.18 3.92 -20.88
CA LEU A 236 -4.56 4.36 -20.84
C LEU A 236 -5.13 4.55 -22.24
N TRP A 237 -4.54 5.39 -23.10
CA TRP A 237 -5.19 5.79 -24.36
C TRP A 237 -5.49 4.61 -25.29
N LYS A 238 -4.49 3.81 -25.63
CA LYS A 238 -4.65 2.66 -26.55
C LYS A 238 -5.65 1.61 -26.06
N PRO A 239 -5.59 1.13 -24.80
CA PRO A 239 -6.53 0.11 -24.33
C PRO A 239 -7.95 0.63 -24.11
N LEU A 240 -8.12 1.87 -23.68
CA LEU A 240 -9.41 2.37 -23.20
C LEU A 240 -10.15 3.23 -24.23
N VAL A 241 -9.43 4.16 -24.87
CA VAL A 241 -10.01 5.17 -25.77
C VAL A 241 -10.02 4.64 -27.20
N GLU A 242 -8.86 4.22 -27.70
CA GLU A 242 -8.74 3.66 -29.05
C GLU A 242 -9.27 2.22 -29.13
N LYS A 243 -9.21 1.49 -28.00
CA LYS A 243 -9.51 0.05 -27.92
C LYS A 243 -8.70 -0.77 -28.93
N SER A 244 -7.48 -0.32 -29.23
CA SER A 244 -6.55 -0.97 -30.16
C SER A 244 -5.68 -2.02 -29.49
N GLU A 245 -5.60 -1.99 -28.16
CA GLU A 245 -4.71 -2.81 -27.35
C GLU A 245 -5.45 -3.46 -26.17
N PRO A 246 -4.97 -4.60 -25.63
CA PRO A 246 -5.50 -5.17 -24.39
C PRO A 246 -5.27 -4.26 -23.17
N GLY A 247 -6.24 -4.23 -22.25
CA GLY A 247 -6.17 -3.51 -20.98
C GLY A 247 -5.24 -4.13 -19.94
N TRP A 248 -5.26 -3.58 -18.74
CA TRP A 248 -4.58 -4.12 -17.55
C TRP A 248 -5.33 -5.34 -16.97
N VAL A 249 -4.79 -5.96 -15.92
CA VAL A 249 -5.49 -7.03 -15.19
C VAL A 249 -6.42 -6.41 -14.16
N ALA A 250 -7.67 -6.85 -14.11
CA ALA A 250 -8.65 -6.45 -13.10
C ALA A 250 -9.22 -7.68 -12.38
N ALA A 251 -9.71 -7.51 -11.15
CA ALA A 251 -10.43 -8.57 -10.47
C ALA A 251 -11.84 -8.71 -11.04
N HIS A 252 -12.35 -9.94 -11.15
CA HIS A 252 -13.79 -10.14 -11.37
C HIS A 252 -14.56 -9.67 -10.13
N PRO A 253 -15.76 -9.07 -10.24
CA PRO A 253 -16.60 -8.67 -9.09
C PRO A 253 -16.72 -9.76 -8.01
N ASP A 254 -17.06 -10.99 -8.38
CA ASP A 254 -17.11 -12.14 -7.46
C ASP A 254 -15.81 -12.40 -6.69
N THR A 255 -14.65 -12.09 -7.28
CA THR A 255 -13.35 -12.22 -6.60
C THR A 255 -13.21 -11.15 -5.52
N VAL A 256 -13.68 -9.92 -5.81
CA VAL A 256 -13.67 -8.80 -4.86
C VAL A 256 -14.62 -9.09 -3.70
N GLU A 257 -15.84 -9.54 -3.97
CA GLU A 257 -16.81 -9.91 -2.93
C GLU A 257 -16.29 -11.08 -2.07
N MET A 258 -15.69 -12.10 -2.68
CA MET A 258 -15.06 -13.20 -1.96
C MET A 258 -13.92 -12.72 -1.03
N LEU A 259 -13.17 -11.68 -1.40
CA LEU A 259 -12.14 -11.09 -0.55
C LEU A 259 -12.76 -10.28 0.59
N HIS A 260 -13.82 -9.53 0.32
CA HIS A 260 -14.58 -8.82 1.35
C HIS A 260 -15.09 -9.80 2.42
N GLU A 261 -15.71 -10.91 2.03
CA GLU A 261 -16.21 -11.95 2.95
C GLU A 261 -15.11 -12.54 3.85
N ARG A 262 -13.84 -12.41 3.46
CA ARG A 262 -12.67 -12.88 4.21
C ARG A 262 -12.06 -11.80 5.11
N GLY A 263 -12.65 -10.61 5.16
CA GLY A 263 -12.18 -9.50 5.98
C GLY A 263 -11.06 -8.66 5.33
N VAL A 264 -10.86 -8.77 4.01
CA VAL A 264 -9.98 -7.85 3.29
C VAL A 264 -10.65 -6.49 3.21
N ARG A 265 -9.91 -5.43 3.56
CA ARG A 265 -10.40 -4.03 3.55
C ARG A 265 -9.77 -3.17 2.47
N HIS A 266 -8.58 -3.55 1.99
CA HIS A 266 -7.82 -2.77 1.03
C HIS A 266 -7.13 -3.68 0.01
N VAL A 267 -7.13 -3.26 -1.25
CA VAL A 267 -6.50 -4.01 -2.35
C VAL A 267 -5.66 -3.07 -3.20
N VAL A 268 -4.51 -3.54 -3.68
CA VAL A 268 -3.61 -2.75 -4.54
C VAL A 268 -3.60 -3.35 -5.94
N THR A 269 -3.58 -2.49 -6.96
CA THR A 269 -3.36 -2.89 -8.36
C THR A 269 -2.23 -2.07 -8.98
N ASP A 270 -1.40 -2.72 -9.79
CA ASP A 270 -0.44 -2.04 -10.67
C ASP A 270 -1.03 -1.71 -12.05
N GLY A 271 -2.35 -1.84 -12.22
CA GLY A 271 -3.09 -1.24 -13.33
C GLY A 271 -3.46 0.22 -13.05
N PRO A 272 -3.79 1.01 -14.09
CA PRO A 272 -4.28 2.37 -13.91
C PRO A 272 -5.66 2.46 -13.29
N SER A 273 -6.40 1.35 -13.23
CA SER A 273 -7.62 1.26 -12.45
C SER A 273 -7.83 -0.13 -11.86
N PHE A 274 -8.62 -0.22 -10.80
CA PHE A 274 -9.19 -1.42 -10.20
C PHE A 274 -10.35 -1.95 -11.04
N GLY A 275 -11.11 -1.03 -11.65
CA GLY A 275 -12.07 -1.33 -12.71
C GLY A 275 -11.35 -1.81 -13.97
N ALA A 276 -12.05 -2.58 -14.80
CA ALA A 276 -11.52 -3.08 -16.05
C ALA A 276 -11.69 -2.08 -17.20
N ALA A 277 -10.89 -2.21 -18.26
CA ALA A 277 -11.04 -1.36 -19.46
C ALA A 277 -12.43 -1.48 -20.12
N ASP A 278 -13.08 -2.64 -19.99
CA ASP A 278 -14.40 -2.97 -20.51
C ASP A 278 -15.52 -2.97 -19.46
N ASP A 279 -15.18 -2.82 -18.18
CA ASP A 279 -16.12 -2.73 -17.06
C ASP A 279 -15.47 -1.90 -15.94
N GLY A 280 -15.55 -0.58 -16.09
CA GLY A 280 -14.99 0.34 -15.12
C GLY A 280 -15.75 0.36 -13.79
N GLN A 281 -17.01 -0.08 -13.73
CA GLN A 281 -17.86 0.08 -12.55
C GLN A 281 -17.93 -1.17 -11.68
N GLY A 282 -18.08 -2.35 -12.28
CA GLY A 282 -18.38 -3.59 -11.57
C GLY A 282 -17.39 -3.93 -10.45
N PRO A 283 -16.07 -4.01 -10.74
CA PRO A 283 -15.07 -4.30 -9.71
C PRO A 283 -15.03 -3.26 -8.59
N HIS A 284 -15.24 -1.98 -8.89
CA HIS A 284 -15.28 -0.94 -7.87
C HIS A 284 -16.44 -1.16 -6.92
N VAL A 285 -17.66 -1.22 -7.46
CA VAL A 285 -18.89 -1.39 -6.68
C VAL A 285 -18.82 -2.65 -5.82
N ALA A 286 -18.28 -3.75 -6.36
CA ALA A 286 -18.20 -5.05 -5.69
C ALA A 286 -17.57 -4.98 -4.28
N GLY A 287 -16.56 -4.14 -4.06
CA GLY A 287 -15.95 -3.96 -2.73
C GLY A 287 -16.27 -2.62 -2.06
N LEU A 288 -16.39 -1.53 -2.81
CA LEU A 288 -16.67 -0.19 -2.25
C LEU A 288 -18.03 -0.16 -1.53
N GLN A 289 -19.02 -0.94 -2.01
CA GLN A 289 -20.33 -1.05 -1.37
C GLN A 289 -20.28 -1.61 0.06
N TYR A 290 -19.16 -2.24 0.43
CA TYR A 290 -18.89 -2.80 1.75
C TYR A 290 -17.82 -2.04 2.54
N GLY A 291 -17.42 -0.86 2.06
CA GLY A 291 -16.45 -0.02 2.74
C GLY A 291 -14.98 -0.37 2.50
N MET A 292 -14.68 -1.21 1.49
CA MET A 292 -13.31 -1.41 1.03
C MET A 292 -12.74 -0.13 0.41
N SER A 293 -11.43 -0.12 0.17
CA SER A 293 -10.72 0.91 -0.58
C SER A 293 -9.67 0.27 -1.49
N TYR A 294 -9.19 1.00 -2.48
CA TYR A 294 -8.19 0.49 -3.42
C TYR A 294 -7.02 1.44 -3.54
N THR A 295 -5.86 0.91 -3.90
CA THR A 295 -4.74 1.70 -4.43
C THR A 295 -4.53 1.31 -5.88
N GLU A 296 -4.53 2.29 -6.77
CA GLU A 296 -4.30 2.12 -8.21
C GLU A 296 -2.96 2.74 -8.63
N ASN A 297 -2.48 2.39 -9.84
CA ASN A 297 -1.20 2.85 -10.38
C ASN A 297 -0.01 2.57 -9.44
N ALA A 298 -0.01 1.44 -8.75
CA ALA A 298 1.17 1.02 -8.00
C ALA A 298 2.31 0.60 -8.94
N ILE A 299 3.55 0.84 -8.55
CA ILE A 299 4.77 0.42 -9.29
C ILE A 299 5.67 -0.43 -8.40
N ASN A 300 6.65 -1.13 -8.98
CA ASN A 300 7.66 -1.89 -8.23
C ASN A 300 7.11 -3.04 -7.35
N LEU A 301 5.88 -3.49 -7.55
CA LEU A 301 5.32 -4.60 -6.76
C LEU A 301 6.17 -5.87 -6.86
N GLY A 302 6.84 -6.07 -8.00
CA GLY A 302 7.77 -7.19 -8.23
C GLY A 302 9.03 -7.19 -7.34
N LYS A 303 9.35 -6.08 -6.65
CA LYS A 303 10.46 -6.01 -5.67
C LYS A 303 10.09 -6.62 -4.32
N LEU A 304 8.81 -6.83 -4.08
CA LEU A 304 8.29 -7.42 -2.86
C LEU A 304 8.23 -8.94 -2.99
N PRO A 305 8.45 -9.71 -1.90
CA PRO A 305 8.17 -11.13 -1.89
C PRO A 305 6.66 -11.39 -1.94
N VAL A 306 6.27 -12.62 -2.28
CA VAL A 306 4.85 -13.05 -2.26
C VAL A 306 4.19 -12.74 -0.92
N ARG A 307 4.89 -12.97 0.19
CA ARG A 307 4.46 -12.66 1.56
C ARG A 307 5.65 -12.21 2.40
N GLY A 308 5.38 -11.45 3.47
CA GLY A 308 6.38 -11.00 4.45
C GLY A 308 6.79 -9.54 4.33
N ALA A 309 6.26 -8.82 3.34
CA ALA A 309 6.31 -7.36 3.33
C ALA A 309 5.10 -6.76 4.07
N PHE A 310 5.21 -5.49 4.47
CA PHE A 310 4.15 -4.72 5.09
C PHE A 310 3.87 -3.48 4.26
N TYR A 311 2.64 -3.34 3.79
CA TYR A 311 2.18 -2.26 2.92
C TYR A 311 1.68 -1.07 3.72
N ILE A 312 1.94 0.14 3.23
CA ILE A 312 1.42 1.39 3.78
C ILE A 312 1.02 2.32 2.63
N ALA A 313 -0.21 2.84 2.68
CA ALA A 313 -0.64 4.00 1.89
C ALA A 313 -0.84 5.23 2.79
N ALA A 314 -0.37 6.38 2.31
CA ALA A 314 -0.60 7.67 2.95
C ALA A 314 -1.25 8.65 1.95
N PRO A 315 -2.60 8.68 1.86
CA PRO A 315 -3.31 9.65 1.03
C PRO A 315 -3.25 11.05 1.64
N TYR A 316 -3.26 12.09 0.80
CA TYR A 316 -3.53 13.44 1.28
C TYR A 316 -4.95 13.48 1.90
N LYS A 317 -5.14 14.27 2.97
CA LYS A 317 -6.40 14.29 3.73
C LYS A 317 -7.23 15.52 3.37
N VAL A 318 -7.91 15.46 2.23
CA VAL A 318 -8.88 16.48 1.80
C VAL A 318 -10.26 16.16 2.38
N ALA A 319 -10.94 17.19 2.88
CA ALA A 319 -12.30 17.04 3.41
C ALA A 319 -13.26 16.53 2.33
N ASP A 320 -14.06 15.53 2.68
CA ASP A 320 -15.07 14.92 1.82
C ASP A 320 -14.55 14.31 0.50
N GLN A 321 -13.28 13.89 0.46
CA GLN A 321 -12.65 13.33 -0.73
C GLN A 321 -13.21 11.96 -1.14
N GLN A 322 -13.41 11.76 -2.44
CA GLN A 322 -13.99 10.54 -3.02
C GLN A 322 -12.90 9.56 -3.45
N ALA A 323 -11.80 10.10 -3.95
CA ALA A 323 -10.52 9.43 -4.12
C ALA A 323 -9.39 10.32 -3.56
N ALA A 324 -8.14 9.86 -3.59
CA ALA A 324 -7.00 10.68 -3.17
C ALA A 324 -5.69 10.26 -3.82
N ILE A 325 -4.85 11.24 -4.14
CA ILE A 325 -3.44 10.98 -4.44
C ILE A 325 -2.76 10.45 -3.16
N ALA A 326 -2.00 9.37 -3.31
CA ALA A 326 -1.34 8.70 -2.20
C ALA A 326 0.14 8.47 -2.46
N ARG A 327 0.94 8.50 -1.38
CA ARG A 327 2.26 7.88 -1.39
C ARG A 327 2.14 6.49 -0.76
N ALA A 328 2.19 5.49 -1.62
CA ALA A 328 2.24 4.08 -1.25
C ALA A 328 3.69 3.58 -1.20
N PHE A 329 4.01 2.81 -0.17
CA PHE A 329 5.30 2.15 0.00
C PHE A 329 5.14 0.85 0.78
N ALA A 330 6.16 0.00 0.77
CA ALA A 330 6.18 -1.20 1.61
C ALA A 330 7.53 -1.38 2.30
N ILE A 331 7.50 -2.11 3.41
CA ILE A 331 8.68 -2.48 4.18
C ILE A 331 8.87 -3.99 4.03
N LYS A 332 10.06 -4.44 3.64
CA LYS A 332 10.42 -5.87 3.54
C LYS A 332 11.77 -6.13 4.18
N SER A 333 12.07 -7.39 4.50
CA SER A 333 13.43 -7.78 4.85
C SER A 333 14.34 -7.72 3.62
N ALA A 334 15.54 -7.14 3.77
CA ALA A 334 16.49 -6.93 2.68
C ALA A 334 17.12 -8.23 2.16
N ASP A 335 17.15 -9.28 2.98
CA ASP A 335 17.65 -10.62 2.64
C ASP A 335 16.61 -11.50 1.94
N VAL A 336 15.36 -11.04 1.84
CA VAL A 336 14.29 -11.77 1.14
C VAL A 336 14.13 -11.16 -0.26
N PRO A 337 14.37 -11.94 -1.34
CA PRO A 337 14.26 -11.43 -2.71
C PRO A 337 12.82 -11.03 -3.07
N GLY A 338 12.67 -10.09 -4.00
CA GLY A 338 11.38 -9.82 -4.63
C GLY A 338 10.96 -10.94 -5.59
N ILE A 339 9.70 -10.93 -6.04
CA ILE A 339 9.20 -11.85 -7.07
C ILE A 339 10.05 -11.81 -8.35
N LEU A 340 10.61 -10.66 -8.71
CA LEU A 340 11.45 -10.53 -9.90
C LEU A 340 12.92 -10.91 -9.69
N ASP A 341 13.36 -11.08 -8.44
CA ASP A 341 14.75 -11.42 -8.10
C ASP A 341 14.91 -12.92 -7.76
N ALA A 342 13.81 -13.68 -7.71
CA ALA A 342 13.73 -15.05 -7.23
C ALA A 342 13.86 -16.12 -8.33
#